data_AF-A0A949GSZ1-F1
#
_entry.id   AF-A0A949GSZ1-F1
#
_cell.length_a   1.000
_cell.length_b   1.000
_cell.length_c   1.000
_cell.angle_alpha   90.00
_cell.angle_beta   90.00
_cell.angle_gamma   90.00
#
_symmetry.space_group_name_H-M   'P 1'
#
loop_
_entity.id
_entity.type
_entity.pdbx_description
1 polymer ?
#
loop_
_entity_poly.entity_id
_entity_poly.type
_entity_poly.pdbx_seq_one_letter_code
_entity_poly.pdbx_strand_id
1 'polypeptide(L)'
;MKIRTVILTSLACLMLAGCYESKTNLLDPAQARQPIASNDDWRDTRKDTTYHDRLNVRSDGWYDFSEAKINKDGTEGNWETHTVLLNDLGNSRGWTLYVYTTWDNDEKAYVYGIVAISNGVWRSAQPSCDTIMVDNPPELAIARQAGATADKDSGICEFTSTASLLQALQNYANTDEFWKSINRTD
;
A
#
# COMPACT_ATOMS: atom_id res chain seq x y z
N MET A 1 -25.76 13.91 4.86
CA MET A 1 -24.35 14.14 4.50
C MET A 1 -23.52 13.14 5.29
N LYS A 2 -23.26 11.94 4.75
CA LYS A 2 -22.54 10.86 5.43
C LYS A 2 -21.08 10.84 4.96
N ILE A 3 -20.22 10.53 5.91
CA ILE A 3 -18.78 10.79 5.95
C ILE A 3 -18.01 9.87 4.99
N ARG A 4 -16.97 10.42 4.35
CA ARG A 4 -16.08 9.78 3.37
C ARG A 4 -15.28 8.63 4.00
N THR A 5 -15.44 7.41 3.48
CA THR A 5 -14.58 6.28 3.84
C THR A 5 -13.31 6.33 2.99
N VAL A 6 -12.23 6.84 3.57
CA VAL A 6 -10.87 6.48 3.12
C VAL A 6 -10.71 5.00 3.50
N ILE A 7 -10.51 4.12 2.52
CA ILE A 7 -10.16 2.72 2.79
C ILE A 7 -8.79 2.75 3.47
N LEU A 8 -8.76 2.25 4.70
CA LEU A 8 -7.53 2.15 5.48
C LEU A 8 -7.02 0.77 5.20
N THR A 9 -5.83 0.67 4.65
CA THR A 9 -5.19 -0.61 4.51
C THR A 9 -4.17 -0.77 5.63
N SER A 10 -4.59 -1.48 6.69
CA SER A 10 -3.70 -2.53 7.17
C SER A 10 -3.34 -3.41 5.97
N LEU A 11 -2.17 -4.04 5.95
CA LEU A 11 -1.89 -4.97 4.86
C LEU A 11 -2.95 -6.11 4.82
N ALA A 12 -3.58 -6.41 5.95
CA ALA A 12 -4.76 -7.27 6.07
C ALA A 12 -5.99 -6.79 5.28
N CYS A 13 -6.16 -5.48 5.04
CA CYS A 13 -7.23 -4.95 4.18
C CYS A 13 -6.85 -4.92 2.69
N LEU A 14 -5.65 -5.40 2.29
CA LEU A 14 -5.18 -5.39 0.89
C LEU A 14 -6.01 -6.26 -0.05
N MET A 15 -6.78 -7.21 0.49
CA MET A 15 -7.58 -8.16 -0.28
C MET A 15 -8.93 -7.57 -0.72
N LEU A 16 -9.14 -6.27 -0.52
CA LEU A 16 -10.25 -5.53 -1.12
C LEU A 16 -9.67 -4.64 -2.23
N ALA A 17 -9.40 -5.26 -3.38
CA ALA A 17 -9.18 -4.63 -4.69
C ALA A 17 -8.30 -3.37 -4.64
N GLY A 18 -6.98 -3.56 -4.50
CA GLY A 18 -6.07 -2.43 -4.68
C GLY A 18 -6.20 -1.89 -6.10
N CYS A 19 -6.40 -0.59 -6.27
CA CYS A 19 -6.72 -0.05 -7.59
C CYS A 19 -5.62 -0.30 -8.63
N TYR A 20 -4.35 -0.24 -8.23
CA TYR A 20 -3.24 -0.32 -9.20
C TYR A 20 -2.78 -1.77 -9.28
N GLU A 21 -2.90 -2.37 -10.47
CA GLU A 21 -2.67 -3.80 -10.67
C GLU A 21 -1.82 -4.13 -11.91
N SER A 22 -1.32 -5.37 -11.94
CA SER A 22 -0.75 -6.00 -13.14
C SER A 22 -0.76 -7.52 -13.03
N LYS A 23 -0.98 -8.23 -14.14
CA LYS A 23 -0.85 -9.71 -14.17
C LYS A 23 0.60 -10.19 -14.07
N THR A 24 1.56 -9.28 -14.25
CA THR A 24 2.99 -9.56 -14.10
C THR A 24 3.58 -8.71 -12.98
N ASN A 25 4.56 -9.22 -12.26
CA ASN A 25 5.29 -8.40 -11.30
C ASN A 25 6.08 -7.32 -12.06
N LEU A 26 5.72 -6.06 -11.85
CA LEU A 26 6.39 -4.91 -12.46
C LEU A 26 7.57 -4.40 -11.62
N LEU A 27 7.73 -4.88 -10.40
CA LEU A 27 8.85 -4.55 -9.54
C LEU A 27 10.02 -5.52 -9.76
N ASP A 28 11.24 -5.02 -9.56
CA ASP A 28 12.47 -5.80 -9.72
C ASP A 28 12.95 -6.33 -8.36
N PRO A 29 12.88 -7.65 -8.10
CA PRO A 29 13.37 -8.25 -6.86
C PRO A 29 14.86 -7.99 -6.60
N ALA A 30 15.69 -7.81 -7.64
CA ALA A 30 17.11 -7.51 -7.48
C ALA A 30 17.36 -6.09 -6.95
N GLN A 31 16.36 -5.21 -7.06
CA GLN A 31 16.39 -3.84 -6.53
C GLN A 31 15.57 -3.70 -5.24
N ALA A 32 15.24 -4.82 -4.60
CA ALA A 32 14.53 -4.80 -3.33
C ALA A 32 15.25 -3.95 -2.28
N ARG A 33 14.48 -3.25 -1.45
CA ARG A 33 14.99 -2.37 -0.39
C ARG A 33 14.50 -2.80 0.97
N GLN A 34 15.41 -2.77 1.95
CA GLN A 34 15.17 -3.07 3.36
C GLN A 34 15.07 -1.76 4.13
N PRO A 35 13.87 -1.21 4.33
CA PRO A 35 13.75 0.12 4.88
C PRO A 35 13.65 0.15 6.41
N ILE A 36 13.44 -1.02 7.03
CA ILE A 36 13.43 -1.24 8.47
C ILE A 36 14.41 -2.39 8.74
N ALA A 37 15.17 -2.30 9.84
CA ALA A 37 16.06 -3.37 10.25
C ALA A 37 15.25 -4.65 10.52
N SER A 38 15.75 -5.79 10.07
CA SER A 38 15.11 -7.09 10.32
C SER A 38 14.98 -7.34 11.83
N ASN A 39 13.81 -7.87 12.25
CA ASN A 39 13.45 -8.22 13.64
C ASN A 39 13.03 -7.07 14.56
N ASP A 40 12.81 -5.87 14.03
CA ASP A 40 12.12 -4.82 14.78
C ASP A 40 10.61 -5.04 14.69
N ASP A 41 10.02 -5.25 15.85
CA ASP A 41 8.60 -5.37 16.12
C ASP A 41 8.10 -3.98 16.55
N TRP A 42 7.01 -3.47 15.97
CA TRP A 42 6.45 -2.17 16.36
C TRP A 42 4.95 -2.22 16.55
N ARG A 43 4.43 -1.26 17.33
CA ARG A 43 2.99 -1.07 17.50
C ARG A 43 2.53 0.12 16.70
N ASP A 44 1.46 -0.06 15.95
CA ASP A 44 0.82 1.01 15.21
C ASP A 44 -0.69 1.07 15.49
N THR A 45 -1.21 2.26 15.74
CA THR A 45 -2.65 2.49 15.88
C THR A 45 -3.21 3.05 14.58
N ARG A 46 -4.22 2.36 14.06
CA ARG A 46 -4.84 2.56 12.74
C ARG A 46 -6.36 2.49 12.92
N LYS A 47 -7.09 3.60 12.71
CA LYS A 47 -8.56 3.70 12.94
C LYS A 47 -9.00 3.10 14.29
N ASP A 48 -8.49 3.65 15.39
CA ASP A 48 -8.82 3.22 16.75
C ASP A 48 -8.49 1.74 17.07
N THR A 49 -7.73 1.07 16.20
CA THR A 49 -7.27 -0.30 16.40
C THR A 49 -5.75 -0.29 16.45
N THR A 50 -5.18 -0.76 17.56
CA THR A 50 -3.74 -0.98 17.66
C THR A 50 -3.40 -2.34 17.11
N TYR A 51 -2.29 -2.41 16.39
CA TYR A 51 -1.72 -3.60 15.82
C TYR A 51 -0.27 -3.75 16.30
N HIS A 52 0.18 -5.00 16.34
CA HIS A 52 1.58 -5.37 16.44
C HIS A 52 2.03 -5.83 15.07
N ASP A 53 2.98 -5.12 14.48
CA ASP A 53 3.49 -5.36 13.15
C ASP A 53 4.93 -5.88 13.23
N ARG A 54 5.30 -6.76 12.30
CA ARG A 54 6.64 -7.34 12.14
C ARG A 54 7.00 -7.42 10.67
N LEU A 55 8.28 -7.16 10.37
CA LEU A 55 8.83 -7.36 9.03
C LEU A 55 10.00 -8.35 9.06
N ASN A 56 9.85 -9.48 8.36
CA ASN A 56 10.92 -10.47 8.19
C ASN A 56 11.47 -10.43 6.77
N VAL A 57 12.78 -10.27 6.64
CA VAL A 57 13.48 -10.30 5.35
C VAL A 57 13.62 -11.74 4.88
N ARG A 58 13.30 -11.99 3.60
CA ARG A 58 13.53 -13.28 2.95
C ARG A 58 14.80 -13.25 2.12
N SER A 59 15.34 -14.43 1.83
CA SER A 59 16.56 -14.59 1.02
C SER A 59 16.38 -14.21 -0.45
N ASP A 60 15.14 -14.11 -0.93
CA ASP A 60 14.76 -13.77 -2.30
C ASP A 60 14.53 -12.25 -2.51
N GLY A 61 14.80 -11.44 -1.48
CA GLY A 61 14.59 -9.99 -1.52
C GLY A 61 13.16 -9.55 -1.15
N TRP A 62 12.23 -10.48 -1.00
CA TRP A 62 10.89 -10.20 -0.50
C TRP A 62 10.88 -10.09 1.03
N TYR A 63 9.75 -9.66 1.57
CA TYR A 63 9.49 -9.56 3.00
C TYR A 63 8.23 -10.31 3.34
N ASP A 64 8.21 -10.95 4.50
CA ASP A 64 6.97 -11.35 5.15
C ASP A 64 6.60 -10.24 6.14
N PHE A 65 5.61 -9.43 5.76
CA PHE A 65 4.96 -8.46 6.63
C PHE A 65 3.88 -9.18 7.41
N SER A 66 4.02 -9.26 8.73
CA SER A 66 3.06 -9.89 9.61
C SER A 66 2.41 -8.86 10.52
N GLU A 67 1.11 -9.00 10.76
CA GLU A 67 0.39 -8.13 11.70
C GLU A 67 -0.59 -8.90 12.57
N ALA A 68 -0.73 -8.48 13.83
CA ALA A 68 -1.74 -8.97 14.75
C ALA A 68 -2.46 -7.81 15.42
N LYS A 69 -3.78 -7.82 15.39
CA LYS A 69 -4.59 -6.86 16.14
C LYS A 69 -4.38 -7.04 17.65
N ILE A 70 -4.18 -5.94 18.36
CA ILE A 70 -4.18 -5.92 19.82
C ILE A 70 -5.63 -5.89 20.33
N ASN A 71 -5.98 -6.89 21.12
CA ASN A 71 -7.28 -7.01 21.76
C ASN A 71 -7.45 -5.97 22.88
N LYS A 72 -8.70 -5.74 23.31
CA LYS A 72 -9.00 -4.76 24.37
C LYS A 72 -8.32 -5.07 25.72
N ASP A 73 -7.95 -6.32 25.95
CA ASP A 73 -7.22 -6.78 27.15
C ASP A 73 -5.69 -6.67 27.01
N GLY A 74 -5.19 -6.15 25.87
CA GLY A 74 -3.77 -5.98 25.58
C GLY A 74 -3.08 -7.23 25.00
N THR A 75 -3.81 -8.33 24.80
CA THR A 75 -3.26 -9.54 24.15
C THR A 75 -3.23 -9.40 22.62
N GLU A 76 -2.36 -10.17 21.97
CA GLU A 76 -2.32 -10.28 20.51
C GLU A 76 -3.42 -11.22 20.02
N GLY A 77 -4.10 -10.82 18.95
CA GLY A 77 -4.98 -11.69 18.17
C GLY A 77 -4.19 -12.62 17.25
N ASN A 78 -4.89 -13.14 16.23
CA ASN A 78 -4.23 -13.95 15.20
C ASN A 78 -3.29 -13.09 14.36
N TRP A 79 -2.14 -13.68 14.02
CA TRP A 79 -1.20 -13.09 13.08
C TRP A 79 -1.62 -13.40 11.65
N GLU A 80 -1.70 -12.36 10.83
CA GLU A 80 -1.83 -12.44 9.38
C GLU A 80 -0.47 -12.12 8.75
N THR A 81 -0.15 -12.72 7.59
CA THR A 81 1.16 -12.52 6.94
C THR A 81 0.99 -12.33 5.45
N HIS A 82 1.68 -11.33 4.94
CA HIS A 82 1.66 -10.90 3.55
C HIS A 82 3.08 -10.88 3.00
N THR A 83 3.27 -11.47 1.82
CA THR A 83 4.57 -11.42 1.15
C THR A 83 4.63 -10.19 0.26
N VAL A 84 5.53 -9.27 0.58
CA VAL A 84 5.68 -7.99 -0.13
C VAL A 84 7.07 -7.81 -0.72
N LEU A 85 7.17 -7.08 -1.82
CA LEU A 85 8.43 -6.60 -2.40
C LEU A 85 8.41 -5.08 -2.42
N LEU A 86 9.55 -4.46 -2.11
CA LEU A 86 9.71 -3.01 -2.00
C LEU A 86 10.80 -2.50 -2.93
N ASN A 87 10.49 -1.49 -3.74
CA ASN A 87 11.50 -0.76 -4.52
C ASN A 87 11.44 0.73 -4.18
N ASP A 88 12.55 1.45 -4.39
CA ASP A 88 12.63 2.89 -4.13
C ASP A 88 11.59 3.65 -4.98
N LEU A 89 10.82 4.53 -4.35
CA LEU A 89 9.93 5.49 -5.04
C LEU A 89 10.47 6.93 -4.96
N GLY A 90 11.19 7.25 -3.89
CA GLY A 90 11.85 8.54 -3.70
C GLY A 90 11.75 9.05 -2.26
N ASN A 91 11.81 10.37 -2.08
CA ASN A 91 11.63 11.03 -0.79
C ASN A 91 10.66 12.20 -0.95
N SER A 92 9.77 12.42 0.03
CA SER A 92 8.86 13.57 0.03
C SER A 92 8.43 13.93 1.44
N ARG A 93 8.29 15.23 1.74
CA ARG A 93 7.90 15.79 3.06
C ARG A 93 8.67 15.19 4.27
N GLY A 94 9.93 14.79 4.09
CA GLY A 94 10.76 14.19 5.15
C GLY A 94 10.52 12.68 5.39
N TRP A 95 9.77 12.03 4.51
CA TRP A 95 9.55 10.59 4.49
C TRP A 95 10.29 9.95 3.32
N THR A 96 10.86 8.77 3.54
CA THR A 96 11.34 7.91 2.46
C THR A 96 10.16 7.09 1.95
N LEU A 97 9.99 7.09 0.63
CA LEU A 97 8.87 6.43 -0.03
C LEU A 97 9.37 5.22 -0.83
N TYR A 98 8.63 4.13 -0.71
CA TYR A 98 8.83 2.90 -1.46
C TYR A 98 7.53 2.56 -2.18
N VAL A 99 7.65 2.00 -3.39
CA VAL A 99 6.54 1.26 -3.99
C VAL A 99 6.58 -0.13 -3.41
N TYR A 100 5.43 -0.66 -3.02
CA TYR A 100 5.30 -2.07 -2.67
C TYR A 100 4.45 -2.82 -3.68
N THR A 101 4.69 -4.12 -3.77
CA THR A 101 3.77 -5.06 -4.42
C THR A 101 3.53 -6.28 -3.56
N THR A 102 2.34 -6.86 -3.72
CA THR A 102 1.90 -8.14 -3.13
C THR A 102 1.06 -8.88 -4.16
N TRP A 103 1.04 -10.21 -4.07
CA TRP A 103 0.15 -11.02 -4.89
C TRP A 103 -1.24 -11.12 -4.24
N ASP A 104 -2.28 -10.75 -4.99
CA ASP A 104 -3.67 -10.97 -4.64
C ASP A 104 -4.19 -12.24 -5.32
N ASN A 105 -4.64 -13.19 -4.50
CA ASN A 105 -5.13 -14.47 -4.98
C ASN A 105 -6.55 -14.42 -5.55
N ASP A 106 -7.36 -13.45 -5.15
CA ASP A 106 -8.74 -13.32 -5.62
C ASP A 106 -8.74 -12.64 -6.99
N GLU A 107 -7.98 -11.56 -7.14
CA GLU A 107 -7.84 -10.82 -8.40
C GLU A 107 -6.87 -11.49 -9.38
N LYS A 108 -6.08 -12.47 -8.93
CA LYS A 108 -5.00 -13.11 -9.69
C LYS A 108 -4.07 -12.06 -10.31
N ALA A 109 -3.64 -11.10 -9.49
CA ALA A 109 -2.83 -9.97 -9.93
C ALA A 109 -1.84 -9.54 -8.85
N TYR A 110 -0.80 -8.85 -9.28
CA TYR A 110 0.05 -8.06 -8.40
C TYR A 110 -0.62 -6.72 -8.14
N VAL A 111 -0.81 -6.41 -6.88
CA VAL A 111 -1.38 -5.14 -6.40
C VAL A 111 -0.25 -4.23 -5.97
N TYR A 112 -0.39 -2.93 -6.22
CA TYR A 112 0.63 -1.92 -5.93
C TYR A 112 0.13 -0.82 -4.99
N GLY A 113 1.05 -0.28 -4.21
CA GLY A 113 0.80 0.89 -3.37
C GLY A 113 2.10 1.54 -2.90
N ILE A 114 1.99 2.42 -1.91
CA ILE A 114 3.12 3.18 -1.37
C ILE A 114 3.31 2.84 0.10
N VAL A 115 4.56 2.65 0.48
CA VAL A 115 5.02 2.64 1.87
C VAL A 115 5.82 3.91 2.11
N ALA A 116 5.41 4.68 3.12
CA ALA A 116 6.14 5.83 3.63
C ALA A 116 6.77 5.48 4.97
N ILE A 117 8.07 5.76 5.09
CA ILE A 117 8.84 5.50 6.31
C ILE A 117 9.49 6.78 6.83
N SER A 118 9.31 7.03 8.12
CA SER A 118 9.98 8.10 8.86
C SER A 118 10.21 7.66 10.29
N ASN A 119 11.43 7.87 10.81
CA ASN A 119 11.84 7.46 12.16
C ASN A 119 11.51 5.98 12.50
N GLY A 120 11.65 5.07 11.52
CA GLY A 120 11.38 3.64 11.70
C GLY A 120 9.89 3.25 11.69
N VAL A 121 8.98 4.21 11.51
CA VAL A 121 7.54 3.93 11.42
C VAL A 121 7.14 3.66 9.99
N TRP A 122 6.53 2.50 9.74
CA TRP A 122 5.96 2.12 8.45
C TRP A 122 4.51 2.58 8.32
N ARG A 123 4.19 3.36 7.29
CA ARG A 123 2.81 3.72 6.93
C ARG A 123 2.56 3.36 5.48
N SER A 124 1.54 2.54 5.23
CA SER A 124 1.14 2.17 3.87
C SER A 124 -0.11 2.93 3.43
N ALA A 125 -0.17 3.24 2.13
CA ALA A 125 -1.36 3.75 1.48
C ALA A 125 -1.50 3.14 0.09
N GLN A 126 -2.74 2.88 -0.29
CA GLN A 126 -3.10 2.48 -1.64
C GLN A 126 -3.95 3.55 -2.30
N PRO A 127 -3.73 3.82 -3.59
CA PRO A 127 -4.68 4.57 -4.38
C PRO A 127 -6.05 3.87 -4.40
N SER A 128 -7.14 4.63 -4.30
CA SER A 128 -8.50 4.12 -4.43
C SER A 128 -9.13 4.68 -5.71
N CYS A 129 -9.56 3.81 -6.60
CA CYS A 129 -10.17 4.21 -7.87
C CYS A 129 -11.63 3.77 -7.98
N ASP A 130 -12.26 3.56 -6.83
CA ASP A 130 -13.66 3.17 -6.74
C ASP A 130 -14.56 4.22 -7.44
N THR A 131 -15.08 3.83 -8.60
CA THR A 131 -16.00 4.61 -9.42
C THR A 131 -17.46 4.46 -8.97
N ILE A 132 -17.75 3.52 -8.07
CA ILE A 132 -19.10 3.26 -7.54
C ILE A 132 -19.52 4.39 -6.59
N MET A 133 -18.56 4.90 -5.81
CA MET A 133 -18.80 5.93 -4.79
C MET A 133 -18.60 7.35 -5.30
N VAL A 134 -17.72 7.55 -6.27
CA VAL A 134 -17.33 8.86 -6.80
C VAL A 134 -17.14 8.76 -8.32
N ASP A 135 -17.81 9.62 -9.08
CA ASP A 135 -17.53 9.76 -10.51
C ASP A 135 -16.09 10.27 -10.71
N ASN A 136 -15.22 9.41 -11.26
CA ASN A 136 -13.81 9.69 -11.54
C ASN A 136 -13.00 10.18 -10.33
N PRO A 137 -12.65 9.30 -9.37
CA PRO A 137 -11.77 9.67 -8.27
C PRO A 137 -10.42 10.21 -8.79
N PRO A 138 -9.78 11.17 -8.07
CA PRO A 138 -8.51 11.76 -8.48
C PRO A 138 -7.42 10.74 -8.82
N GLU A 139 -7.34 9.65 -8.06
CA GLU A 139 -6.39 8.55 -8.23
C GLU A 139 -6.57 7.81 -9.56
N LEU A 140 -7.81 7.70 -10.05
CA LEU A 140 -8.12 7.14 -11.37
C LEU A 140 -7.67 8.08 -12.49
N ALA A 141 -7.84 9.39 -12.31
CA ALA A 141 -7.34 10.38 -13.27
C ALA A 141 -5.80 10.36 -13.34
N ILE A 142 -5.13 10.26 -12.19
CA ILE A 142 -3.67 10.11 -12.09
C ILE A 142 -3.21 8.84 -12.82
N ALA A 143 -3.87 7.70 -12.58
CA ALA A 143 -3.53 6.44 -13.23
C ALA A 143 -3.64 6.52 -14.75
N ARG A 144 -4.76 7.05 -15.26
CA ARG A 144 -5.00 7.22 -16.70
C ARG A 144 -3.98 8.15 -17.35
N GLN A 145 -3.61 9.25 -16.69
CA GLN A 145 -2.58 10.17 -17.19
C GLN A 145 -1.20 9.51 -17.28
N ALA A 146 -0.90 8.56 -16.38
CA ALA A 146 0.33 7.77 -16.43
C ALA A 146 0.26 6.58 -17.42
N GLY A 147 -0.88 6.36 -18.07
CA GLY A 147 -1.06 5.34 -19.11
C GLY A 147 -1.70 4.03 -18.65
N ALA A 148 -2.35 4.00 -17.47
CA ALA A 148 -3.09 2.82 -17.03
C ALA A 148 -4.33 2.55 -17.91
N THR A 149 -4.62 1.27 -18.15
CA THR A 149 -5.93 0.86 -18.65
C THR A 149 -6.87 0.71 -17.47
N ALA A 150 -7.98 1.45 -17.47
CA ALA A 150 -8.93 1.40 -16.36
C ALA A 150 -10.21 0.68 -16.79
N ASP A 151 -10.56 -0.38 -16.07
CA ASP A 151 -11.88 -0.96 -16.15
C ASP A 151 -12.87 -0.02 -15.43
N LYS A 152 -13.93 0.37 -16.14
CA LYS A 152 -14.93 1.32 -15.64
C LYS A 152 -15.85 0.70 -14.59
N ASP A 153 -16.03 -0.62 -14.65
CA ASP A 153 -17.02 -1.34 -13.84
C ASP A 153 -16.41 -1.84 -12.52
N SER A 154 -15.12 -2.22 -12.53
CA SER A 154 -14.38 -2.63 -11.32
C SER A 154 -13.59 -1.49 -10.68
N GLY A 155 -13.32 -0.40 -11.41
CA GLY A 155 -12.44 0.68 -10.93
C GLY A 155 -10.96 0.29 -10.91
N ILE A 156 -10.58 -0.89 -11.39
CA ILE A 156 -9.20 -1.37 -11.42
C ILE A 156 -8.42 -0.65 -12.53
N CYS A 157 -7.22 -0.18 -12.19
CA CYS A 157 -6.24 0.43 -13.08
C CYS A 157 -5.08 -0.53 -13.33
N GLU A 158 -5.06 -1.14 -14.50
CA GLU A 158 -4.02 -2.06 -14.93
C GLU A 158 -2.84 -1.32 -15.56
N PHE A 159 -1.63 -1.67 -15.09
CA PHE A 159 -0.36 -1.21 -15.61
C PHE A 159 0.39 -2.35 -16.30
N THR A 160 1.06 -2.02 -17.41
CA THR A 160 1.88 -2.96 -18.19
C THR A 160 3.36 -2.59 -18.22
N SER A 161 3.72 -1.46 -17.59
CA SER A 161 5.11 -1.02 -17.48
C SER A 161 5.42 -0.46 -16.10
N THR A 162 6.62 -0.78 -15.60
CA THR A 162 7.14 -0.25 -14.33
C THR A 162 7.19 1.28 -14.36
N ALA A 163 7.59 1.89 -15.47
CA ALA A 163 7.70 3.35 -15.59
C ALA A 163 6.36 4.06 -15.38
N SER A 164 5.30 3.59 -16.04
CA SER A 164 3.94 4.12 -15.86
C SER A 164 3.44 3.95 -14.43
N LEU A 165 3.67 2.78 -13.82
CA LEU A 165 3.29 2.52 -12.44
C LEU A 165 4.00 3.49 -11.47
N LEU A 166 5.31 3.60 -11.58
CA LEU A 166 6.11 4.48 -10.71
C LEU A 166 5.69 5.94 -10.86
N GLN A 167 5.44 6.40 -12.10
CA GLN A 167 4.96 7.75 -12.34
C GLN A 167 3.59 7.99 -11.68
N ALA A 168 2.65 7.05 -11.80
CA ALA A 168 1.33 7.16 -11.18
C ALA A 168 1.43 7.25 -9.66
N LEU A 169 2.23 6.38 -9.03
CA LEU A 169 2.43 6.38 -7.58
C LEU A 169 3.17 7.62 -7.09
N GLN A 170 4.16 8.13 -7.83
CA GLN A 170 4.82 9.40 -7.51
C GLN A 170 3.83 10.57 -7.57
N ASN A 171 2.96 10.61 -8.58
CA ASN A 171 1.92 11.62 -8.68
C ASN A 171 0.91 11.51 -7.53
N TYR A 172 0.51 10.29 -7.16
CA TYR A 172 -0.35 10.06 -6.00
C TYR A 172 0.31 10.52 -4.68
N ALA A 173 1.59 10.25 -4.48
CA ALA A 173 2.35 10.70 -3.31
C ALA A 173 2.42 12.23 -3.17
N ASN A 174 2.18 12.97 -4.25
CA ASN A 174 2.14 14.44 -4.24
C ASN A 174 0.75 15.00 -3.88
N THR A 175 -0.27 14.16 -3.74
CA THR A 175 -1.63 14.57 -3.36
C THR A 175 -1.78 14.74 -1.86
N ASP A 176 -2.69 15.62 -1.44
CA ASP A 176 -3.02 15.74 -0.01
C ASP A 176 -3.77 14.51 0.51
N GLU A 177 -4.47 13.79 -0.36
CA GLU A 177 -5.17 12.54 -0.06
C GLU A 177 -4.20 11.46 0.44
N PHE A 178 -3.05 11.30 -0.22
CA PHE A 178 -1.98 10.42 0.26
C PHE A 178 -1.48 10.85 1.65
N TRP A 179 -1.15 12.13 1.84
CA TRP A 179 -0.65 12.58 3.14
C TRP A 179 -1.69 12.49 4.25
N LYS A 180 -2.98 12.66 3.93
CA LYS A 180 -4.09 12.43 4.86
C LYS A 180 -4.26 10.95 5.18
N SER A 181 -3.96 10.02 4.26
CA SER A 181 -4.09 8.59 4.52
C SER A 181 -3.01 8.09 5.47
N ILE A 182 -1.78 8.63 5.39
CA ILE A 182 -0.65 8.19 6.23
C ILE A 182 -0.41 9.01 7.51
N ASN A 183 -0.81 10.30 7.57
CA ASN A 183 -0.59 11.17 8.75
C ASN A 183 -1.75 11.17 9.77
N ARG A 184 -2.67 10.22 9.70
CA ARG A 184 -3.75 10.14 10.69
C ARG A 184 -3.26 9.53 12.00
N THR A 185 -2.62 10.36 12.82
CA THR A 185 -2.88 10.34 14.26
C THR A 185 -4.30 10.86 14.44
N ASP A 186 -5.19 9.95 14.83
CA ASP A 186 -6.41 10.20 15.62
C ASP A 186 -7.44 11.19 14.99
#